data_AF-A0AAV1XM41-F1
#
_entry.id   AF-A0AAV1XM41-F1
#
_cell.length_a   1.000
_cell.length_b   1.000
_cell.length_c   1.000
_cell.angle_alpha   90.00
_cell.angle_beta   90.00
_cell.angle_gamma   90.00
#
_symmetry.space_group_name_H-M   'P 1'
#
loop_
_entity.id
_entity.type
_entity.pdbx_description
1 polymer ?
#
loop_
_entity_poly.entity_id
_entity_poly.type
_entity_poly.pdbx_seq_one_letter_code
_entity_poly.pdbx_strand_id
1 'polypeptide(L)'
;MARLTILIALVAALVLVVHTSAFRDEQSCKKQLQQVNLRHCERHVMKMIQQEQEEEEDHFRRIKNVVGHSRNGEGSQESEELDQCCEQLNELNSKRCQCRALQQMFENQCEKLEGKKQEKQMEQELMKLPRTCGFEPLRRCDVNPSEE
;
A
#
# COMPACT_ATOMS: atom_id res chain seq x y z
N MET A 1 10.02 -28.91 41.27
CA MET A 1 8.85 -28.03 41.44
C MET A 1 9.22 -26.56 41.27
N ALA A 2 10.03 -25.95 42.14
CA ALA A 2 10.34 -24.51 42.09
C ALA A 2 11.01 -24.00 40.79
N ARG A 3 11.83 -24.84 40.13
CA ARG A 3 12.47 -24.46 38.85
C ARG A 3 11.49 -24.38 37.68
N LEU A 4 10.44 -25.18 37.70
CA LEU A 4 9.40 -25.19 36.66
C LEU A 4 8.48 -23.96 36.79
N THR A 5 8.11 -23.58 38.02
CA THR A 5 7.31 -22.37 38.27
C THR A 5 8.06 -21.09 37.90
N ILE A 6 9.38 -21.02 38.13
CA ILE A 6 10.20 -19.87 37.71
C ILE A 6 10.26 -19.76 36.18
N LEU A 7 10.43 -20.89 35.47
CA LEU A 7 10.43 -20.89 34.00
C LEU A 7 9.07 -20.48 33.41
N ILE A 8 7.97 -20.96 33.99
CA ILE A 8 6.61 -20.58 33.57
C ILE A 8 6.36 -19.09 33.79
N ALA A 9 6.78 -18.54 34.94
CA ALA A 9 6.64 -17.12 35.25
C ALA A 9 7.47 -16.23 34.28
N LEU A 10 8.68 -16.64 33.94
CA LEU A 10 9.52 -15.95 32.96
C LEU A 10 8.91 -15.96 31.56
N VAL A 11 8.40 -17.11 31.10
CA VAL A 11 7.73 -17.21 29.79
C VAL A 11 6.46 -16.35 29.77
N ALA A 12 5.65 -16.38 30.83
CA ALA A 12 4.46 -15.53 30.94
C ALA A 12 4.81 -14.03 30.90
N ALA A 13 5.88 -13.62 31.60
CA ALA A 13 6.36 -12.24 31.57
C ALA A 13 6.85 -11.82 30.17
N LEU A 14 7.58 -12.69 29.47
CA LEU A 14 8.03 -12.43 28.09
C LEU A 14 6.85 -12.29 27.12
N VAL A 15 5.83 -13.14 27.23
CA VAL A 15 4.61 -13.05 26.41
C VAL A 15 3.87 -11.73 26.66
N LEU A 16 3.77 -11.28 27.91
CA LEU A 16 3.14 -10.00 28.25
C LEU A 16 3.92 -8.78 27.69
N VAL A 17 5.26 -8.81 27.73
CA VAL A 17 6.09 -7.75 27.15
C VAL A 17 5.90 -7.66 25.64
N VAL A 18 5.86 -8.81 24.95
CA VAL A 18 5.62 -8.87 23.50
C VAL A 18 4.21 -8.37 23.13
N HIS A 19 3.18 -8.74 23.89
CA HIS A 19 1.82 -8.25 23.64
C HIS A 19 1.68 -6.74 23.88
N THR A 20 2.31 -6.22 24.94
CA THR A 20 2.24 -4.77 25.24
C THR A 20 3.02 -3.92 24.24
N SER A 21 4.15 -4.41 23.70
CA SER A 21 4.86 -3.72 22.62
C SER A 21 4.05 -3.75 21.32
N ALA A 22 3.50 -4.90 20.94
CA ALA A 22 2.70 -5.03 19.72
C ALA A 22 1.44 -4.14 19.75
N PHE A 23 0.79 -4.01 20.91
CA PHE A 23 -0.37 -3.16 21.11
C PHE A 23 -0.02 -1.66 21.04
N ARG A 24 1.12 -1.26 21.64
CA ARG A 24 1.60 0.13 21.58
C ARG A 24 1.96 0.55 20.16
N ASP A 25 2.64 -0.32 19.41
CA ASP A 25 2.99 -0.06 18.03
C ASP A 25 1.74 0.13 17.17
N GLU A 26 0.71 -0.70 17.38
CA GLU A 26 -0.55 -0.59 16.67
C GLU A 26 -1.30 0.72 16.95
N GLN A 27 -1.32 1.14 18.23
CA GLN A 27 -1.97 2.39 18.60
C GLN A 27 -1.20 3.61 18.08
N SER A 28 0.12 3.56 18.07
CA SER A 28 0.98 4.59 17.45
C SER A 28 0.72 4.67 15.94
N CYS A 29 0.62 3.52 15.29
CA CYS A 29 0.30 3.38 13.88
C CYS A 29 -1.01 4.04 13.50
N LYS A 30 -2.07 3.74 14.26
CA LYS A 30 -3.40 4.30 14.04
C LYS A 30 -3.40 5.82 14.15
N LYS A 31 -2.62 6.39 15.08
CA LYS A 31 -2.47 7.85 15.20
C LYS A 31 -1.70 8.44 14.02
N GLN A 32 -0.64 7.80 13.57
CA GLN A 32 0.13 8.24 12.39
C GLN A 32 -0.75 8.22 11.13
N LEU A 33 -1.51 7.15 10.91
CA LEU A 33 -2.44 7.03 9.79
C LEU A 33 -3.54 8.10 9.78
N GLN A 34 -3.94 8.60 10.94
CA GLN A 34 -4.90 9.72 11.04
C GLN A 34 -4.27 11.08 10.73
N GLN A 35 -2.95 11.21 10.85
CA GLN A 35 -2.21 12.46 10.66
C GLN A 35 -1.62 12.57 9.24
N VAL A 36 -1.16 11.45 8.68
CA VAL A 36 -0.63 11.38 7.33
C VAL A 36 -1.76 11.57 6.33
N ASN A 37 -1.55 12.48 5.38
CA ASN A 37 -2.53 12.80 4.35
C ASN A 37 -2.23 12.02 3.07
N LEU A 38 -2.70 10.79 2.92
CA LEU A 38 -2.39 9.92 1.76
C LEU A 38 -3.03 10.33 0.41
N ARG A 39 -3.51 11.57 0.28
CA ARG A 39 -4.21 12.06 -0.92
C ARG A 39 -3.38 11.98 -2.20
N HIS A 40 -2.06 12.16 -2.12
CA HIS A 40 -1.21 12.08 -3.32
C HIS A 40 -1.09 10.64 -3.80
N CYS A 41 -0.94 9.69 -2.86
CA CYS A 41 -0.98 8.27 -3.17
C CYS A 41 -2.33 7.83 -3.75
N GLU A 42 -3.44 8.25 -3.14
CA GLU A 42 -4.78 7.94 -3.64
C GLU A 42 -5.00 8.43 -5.08
N ARG A 43 -4.54 9.66 -5.38
CA ARG A 43 -4.65 10.23 -6.72
C ARG A 43 -3.76 9.50 -7.72
N HIS A 44 -2.51 9.22 -7.36
CA HIS A 44 -1.57 8.51 -8.23
C HIS A 44 -2.12 7.13 -8.60
N VAL A 45 -2.53 6.34 -7.60
CA VAL A 45 -3.09 4.99 -7.82
C VAL A 45 -4.35 5.05 -8.70
N MET A 46 -5.26 6.00 -8.45
CA MET A 46 -6.46 6.15 -9.26
C MET A 46 -6.17 6.56 -10.71
N LYS A 47 -5.14 7.37 -10.95
CA LYS A 47 -4.72 7.74 -12.30
C LYS A 47 -4.15 6.54 -13.05
N MET A 48 -3.31 5.74 -12.40
CA MET A 48 -2.71 4.53 -13.00
C MET A 48 -3.79 3.51 -13.40
N ILE A 49 -4.77 3.25 -12.51
CA ILE A 49 -5.89 2.35 -12.81
C ILE A 49 -6.69 2.84 -14.03
N GLN A 50 -6.92 4.14 -14.17
CA GLN A 50 -7.64 4.71 -15.32
C GLN A 50 -6.82 4.66 -16.62
N GLN A 51 -5.52 4.98 -16.56
CA GLN A 51 -4.64 4.95 -17.73
C GLN A 51 -4.48 3.53 -18.29
N GLU A 52 -4.34 2.51 -17.44
CA GLU A 52 -4.25 1.11 -17.91
C GLU A 52 -5.54 0.65 -18.64
N GLN A 53 -6.72 1.16 -18.26
CA GLN A 53 -7.97 0.87 -18.97
C GLN A 53 -8.02 1.49 -20.35
N GLU A 54 -7.57 2.75 -20.47
CA GLU A 54 -7.48 3.44 -21.76
C GLU A 54 -6.44 2.76 -22.69
N GLU A 55 -5.33 2.27 -22.14
CA GLU A 55 -4.30 1.58 -22.91
C GLU A 55 -4.75 0.19 -23.40
N GLU A 56 -5.51 -0.58 -22.62
CA GLU A 56 -6.11 -1.84 -23.08
C GLU A 56 -7.16 -1.63 -24.19
N GLU A 57 -7.99 -0.57 -24.08
CA GLU A 57 -8.94 -0.21 -25.14
C GLU A 57 -8.23 0.31 -26.40
N ASP A 58 -7.15 1.09 -26.25
CA ASP A 58 -6.36 1.58 -27.38
C ASP A 58 -5.55 0.45 -28.04
N HIS A 59 -5.15 -0.58 -27.30
CA HIS A 59 -4.50 -1.76 -27.88
C HIS A 59 -5.45 -2.55 -28.81
N PHE A 60 -6.77 -2.50 -28.57
CA PHE A 60 -7.78 -3.03 -29.49
C PHE A 60 -8.02 -2.12 -30.71
N ARG A 61 -7.83 -0.80 -30.59
CA ARG A 61 -7.92 0.16 -31.72
C ARG A 61 -6.65 0.21 -32.57
N ARG A 62 -5.47 -0.02 -32.02
CA ARG A 62 -4.18 0.02 -32.74
C ARG A 62 -3.95 -1.12 -33.71
N ILE A 63 -4.69 -2.23 -33.64
CA ILE A 63 -4.68 -3.24 -34.71
C ILE A 63 -5.31 -2.67 -36.01
N LYS A 64 -6.09 -1.57 -35.93
CA LYS A 64 -6.75 -0.98 -37.09
C LYS A 64 -6.00 0.18 -37.74
N ASN A 65 -5.12 0.90 -37.03
CA ASN A 65 -4.38 2.03 -37.61
C ASN A 65 -2.91 2.05 -37.17
N VAL A 66 -2.04 1.61 -38.07
CA VAL A 66 -0.63 2.02 -38.13
C VAL A 66 -0.58 3.54 -38.37
N VAL A 67 0.39 4.22 -37.75
CA VAL A 67 0.73 5.65 -37.83
C VAL A 67 0.17 6.53 -36.69
N GLY A 68 1.07 6.95 -35.77
CA GLY A 68 0.93 8.25 -35.12
C GLY A 68 1.45 8.39 -33.67
N HIS A 69 2.61 9.03 -33.55
CA HIS A 69 3.03 9.92 -32.44
C HIS A 69 3.39 9.33 -31.07
N SER A 70 4.70 9.33 -30.79
CA SER A 70 5.30 9.33 -29.46
C SER A 70 4.70 10.43 -28.57
N ARG A 71 4.06 10.04 -27.46
CA ARG A 71 3.69 10.92 -26.34
C ARG A 71 4.95 11.19 -25.50
N ASN A 72 5.68 12.24 -25.87
CA ASN A 72 6.72 12.86 -25.03
C ASN A 72 6.10 14.10 -24.37
N GLY A 73 5.82 14.06 -23.06
CA GLY A 73 5.43 15.29 -22.35
C GLY A 73 4.85 15.20 -20.93
N GLU A 74 4.44 14.04 -20.41
CA GLU A 74 3.73 13.96 -19.11
C GLU A 74 4.57 13.39 -17.93
N GLY A 75 5.77 12.89 -18.19
CA GLY A 75 6.59 12.21 -17.16
C GLY A 75 7.05 13.10 -16.00
N SER A 76 7.08 14.42 -16.15
CA SER A 76 7.54 15.34 -15.10
C SER A 76 6.51 15.60 -14.00
N GLN A 77 5.20 15.56 -14.32
CA GLN A 77 4.14 15.87 -13.36
C GLN A 77 3.65 14.62 -12.62
N GLU A 78 3.70 13.46 -13.30
CA GLU A 78 3.41 12.16 -12.72
C GLU A 78 4.49 11.73 -11.71
N SER A 79 5.77 11.98 -12.04
CA SER A 79 6.89 11.75 -11.12
C SER A 79 6.75 12.58 -9.85
N GLU A 80 6.31 13.84 -9.95
CA GLU A 80 6.15 14.72 -8.78
C GLU A 80 5.02 14.25 -7.85
N GLU A 81 3.89 13.77 -8.39
CA GLU A 81 2.81 13.19 -7.58
C GLU A 81 3.22 11.88 -6.90
N LEU A 82 4.01 11.06 -7.59
CA LEU A 82 4.58 9.83 -7.04
C LEU A 82 5.60 10.14 -5.94
N ASP A 83 6.47 11.12 -6.13
CA ASP A 83 7.46 11.54 -5.14
C ASP A 83 6.76 12.03 -3.85
N GLN A 84 5.73 12.87 -3.99
CA GLN A 84 4.90 13.32 -2.87
C GLN A 84 4.16 12.16 -2.18
N CYS A 85 3.70 11.17 -2.93
CA CYS A 85 3.14 9.95 -2.36
C CYS A 85 4.19 9.17 -1.53
N CYS A 86 5.39 9.00 -2.08
CA CYS A 86 6.47 8.30 -1.40
C CYS A 86 6.87 9.00 -0.10
N GLU A 87 6.92 10.34 -0.09
CA GLU A 87 7.17 11.13 1.12
C GLU A 87 6.10 10.85 2.19
N GLN A 88 4.81 10.86 1.82
CA GLN A 88 3.70 10.57 2.74
C GLN A 88 3.79 9.16 3.34
N LEU A 89 4.13 8.16 2.52
CA LEU A 89 4.31 6.80 3.00
C LEU A 89 5.57 6.65 3.88
N ASN A 90 6.60 7.45 3.64
CA ASN A 90 7.82 7.41 4.41
C ASN A 90 7.71 8.11 5.78
N GLU A 91 6.75 9.04 5.96
CA GLU A 91 6.41 9.59 7.29
C GLU A 91 5.95 8.50 8.27
N LEU A 92 5.42 7.40 7.75
CA LEU A 92 5.09 6.22 8.54
C LEU A 92 6.39 5.48 8.90
N ASN A 93 6.94 5.80 10.08
CA ASN A 93 8.20 5.28 10.60
C ASN A 93 8.29 3.74 10.81
N SER A 94 7.29 2.97 10.38
CA SER A 94 7.24 1.52 10.54
C SER A 94 6.71 0.84 9.29
N LYS A 95 7.41 -0.21 8.84
CA LYS A 95 6.98 -1.09 7.74
C LYS A 95 5.59 -1.68 7.96
N ARG A 96 5.23 -2.00 9.21
CA ARG A 96 3.90 -2.49 9.56
C ARG A 96 2.84 -1.41 9.34
N CYS A 97 3.18 -0.14 9.56
CA CYS A 97 2.29 0.99 9.32
C CYS A 97 2.19 1.38 7.87
N GLN A 98 3.29 1.32 7.14
CA GLN A 98 3.29 1.46 5.68
C GLN A 98 2.36 0.42 5.04
N CYS A 99 2.43 -0.84 5.49
CA CYS A 99 1.48 -1.86 5.03
C CYS A 99 0.03 -1.52 5.39
N ARG A 100 -0.24 -1.12 6.64
CA ARG A 100 -1.59 -0.74 7.07
C ARG A 100 -2.12 0.49 6.31
N ALA A 101 -1.26 1.40 5.88
CA ALA A 101 -1.64 2.52 5.01
C ALA A 101 -2.11 2.03 3.64
N LEU A 102 -1.37 1.09 3.04
CA LEU A 102 -1.74 0.50 1.75
C LEU A 102 -3.07 -0.27 1.85
N GLN A 103 -3.26 -1.05 2.91
CA GLN A 103 -4.54 -1.73 3.20
C GLN A 103 -5.70 -0.74 3.33
N GLN A 104 -5.50 0.33 4.11
CA GLN A 104 -6.54 1.36 4.28
C GLN A 104 -6.86 2.10 2.97
N MET A 105 -5.84 2.36 2.13
CA MET A 105 -6.06 2.92 0.80
C MET A 105 -6.88 1.98 -0.07
N PHE A 106 -6.54 0.69 -0.08
CA PHE A 106 -7.29 -0.34 -0.79
C PHE A 106 -8.75 -0.37 -0.34
N GLU A 107 -9.03 -0.48 0.96
CA GLU A 107 -10.38 -0.49 1.52
C GLU A 107 -11.19 0.76 1.12
N ASN A 108 -10.61 1.96 1.29
CA ASN A 108 -11.30 3.23 1.03
C ASN A 108 -11.70 3.44 -0.45
N GLN A 109 -10.97 2.81 -1.36
CA GLN A 109 -11.12 3.03 -2.79
C GLN A 109 -11.79 1.84 -3.48
N CYS A 110 -11.60 0.62 -2.97
CA CYS A 110 -12.25 -0.58 -3.49
C CYS A 110 -13.78 -0.47 -3.46
N GLU A 111 -14.36 0.17 -2.44
CA GLU A 111 -15.81 0.42 -2.39
C GLU A 111 -16.33 1.27 -3.56
N LYS A 112 -15.46 2.07 -4.18
CA LYS A 112 -15.81 2.98 -5.29
C LYS A 112 -15.55 2.37 -6.67
N LEU A 113 -14.87 1.22 -6.73
CA LEU A 113 -14.51 0.57 -7.99
C LEU A 113 -15.64 -0.39 -8.40
N GLU A 114 -16.14 -0.23 -9.63
CA GLU A 114 -17.20 -1.05 -10.20
C GLU A 114 -16.58 -2.25 -10.95
N GLY A 115 -15.99 -3.18 -10.20
CA GLY A 115 -15.68 -4.53 -10.72
C GLY A 115 -14.37 -5.15 -10.25
N LYS A 116 -14.34 -6.48 -10.25
CA LYS A 116 -13.19 -7.31 -9.83
C LYS A 116 -11.89 -7.03 -10.60
N LYS A 117 -11.99 -6.50 -11.83
CA LYS A 117 -10.82 -6.15 -12.64
C LYS A 117 -10.11 -4.92 -12.07
N GLN A 118 -10.87 -3.89 -11.73
CA GLN A 118 -10.35 -2.66 -11.12
C GLN A 118 -9.76 -2.92 -9.74
N GLU A 119 -10.41 -3.76 -8.95
CA GLU A 119 -9.91 -4.20 -7.65
C GLU A 119 -8.51 -4.85 -7.76
N LYS A 120 -8.35 -5.78 -8.71
CA LYS A 120 -7.05 -6.43 -8.97
C LYS A 120 -5.98 -5.46 -9.48
N GLN A 121 -6.35 -4.51 -10.35
CA GLN A 121 -5.41 -3.49 -10.81
C GLN A 121 -4.96 -2.59 -9.65
N MET A 122 -5.91 -2.21 -8.79
CA MET A 122 -5.60 -1.42 -7.60
C MET A 122 -4.64 -2.15 -6.67
N GLU A 123 -4.88 -3.43 -6.40
CA GLU A 123 -3.99 -4.26 -5.59
C GLU A 123 -2.57 -4.29 -6.16
N GLN A 124 -2.46 -4.50 -7.48
CA GLN A 124 -1.17 -4.53 -8.17
C GLN A 124 -0.42 -3.20 -8.07
N GLU A 125 -1.09 -2.07 -8.27
CA GLU A 125 -0.47 -0.75 -8.15
C GLU A 125 0.00 -0.45 -6.72
N LEU A 126 -0.82 -0.76 -5.72
CA LEU A 126 -0.43 -0.60 -4.32
C LEU A 126 0.77 -1.49 -3.94
N MET A 127 0.87 -2.69 -4.52
CA MET A 127 2.00 -3.60 -4.30
C MET A 127 3.30 -3.13 -4.98
N LYS A 128 3.22 -2.26 -6.00
CA LYS A 128 4.40 -1.64 -6.63
C LYS A 128 4.96 -0.49 -5.80
N LEU A 129 4.11 0.27 -5.09
CA LEU A 129 4.54 1.45 -4.31
C LEU A 129 5.71 1.19 -3.33
N PRO A 130 5.74 0.11 -2.53
CA PRO A 130 6.88 -0.18 -1.66
C PRO A 130 8.23 -0.32 -2.37
N ARG A 131 8.22 -0.86 -3.59
CA ARG A 131 9.41 -1.01 -4.43
C ARG A 131 9.82 0.34 -5.00
N THR A 132 8.86 1.04 -5.57
CA THR A 132 9.07 2.34 -6.22
C THR A 132 9.57 3.38 -5.22
N CYS A 133 8.99 3.43 -4.02
CA CYS A 133 9.35 4.36 -2.97
C CYS A 133 10.53 3.90 -2.09
N GLY A 134 11.11 2.72 -2.35
CA GLY A 134 12.35 2.27 -1.71
C GLY A 134 12.25 1.82 -0.24
N PHE A 135 11.06 1.52 0.29
CA PHE A 135 10.90 1.03 1.66
C PHE A 135 10.74 -0.51 1.78
N GLU A 136 10.94 -1.23 0.67
CA GLU A 136 11.04 -2.69 0.66
C GLU A 136 12.18 -3.23 1.58
N PRO A 137 12.09 -4.50 2.03
CA PRO A 137 10.96 -5.40 1.86
C PRO A 137 9.89 -5.19 2.94
N LEU A 138 8.63 -5.08 2.54
CA LEU A 138 7.46 -5.28 3.40
C LEU A 138 7.23 -6.79 3.54
N ARG A 139 7.94 -7.43 4.48
CA ARG A 139 7.77 -8.86 4.73
C ARG A 139 6.32 -9.11 5.20
N ARG A 140 5.53 -9.87 4.41
CA ARG A 140 4.14 -10.25 4.71
C ARG A 140 3.14 -9.08 4.75
N CYS A 141 3.23 -8.15 3.81
CA CYS A 141 2.13 -7.23 3.59
C CYS A 141 1.18 -7.85 2.57
N ASP A 142 -0.03 -8.18 3.02
CA ASP A 142 -1.15 -8.46 2.14
C ASP A 142 -2.02 -7.21 2.10
N VAL A 143 -2.18 -6.64 0.90
CA VAL A 143 -2.95 -5.40 0.70
C VAL A 143 -4.45 -5.70 0.68
N ASN A 144 -4.85 -6.90 0.27
CA ASN A 144 -6.24 -7.36 0.27
C ASN A 144 -6.40 -8.58 1.20
N PRO A 145 -6.58 -8.36 2.51
CA PRO A 145 -6.75 -9.46 3.47
C PRO A 145 -8.07 -10.24 3.30
N SER A 146 -8.92 -9.89 2.32
CA SER A 146 -10.25 -10.47 2.09
C SER A 146 -10.24 -11.73 1.21
N GLU A 147 -9.09 -12.11 0.64
CA GLU A 147 -8.94 -13.34 -0.16
C GLU A 147 -8.51 -14.59 0.66
N GLU A 148 -8.72 -14.60 1.99
CA GLU A 148 -8.59 -15.80 2.85
C GLU A 148 -9.94 -16.47 3.19
#